data_AF-A0A0R3RCQ0-F1
#
_entry.id   AF-A0A0R3RCQ0-F1
#
_cell.length_a   1.000
_cell.length_b   1.000
_cell.length_c   1.000
_cell.angle_alpha   90.00
_cell.angle_beta   90.00
_cell.angle_gamma   90.00
#
_symmetry.space_group_name_H-M   'P 1'
#
loop_
_entity.id
_entity.type
_entity.pdbx_description
1 polymer ?
#
loop_
_entity_poly.entity_id
_entity_poly.type
_entity_poly.pdbx_seq_one_letter_code
_entity_poly.pdbx_strand_id
1 'polypeptide(L)'
;FGGRTIAIFLYDYIWNNFRLIENSWNSPLTWIFCLFFQDFMYYLGHRAIHDISEYFNYTTALRQAAIQDIGLAIYDVLQAFFIPPSIFLVHRYFSEIYQFTLHTTLFDNYGKLGIILNTPSHHRVHHGRNPYCIDRNYAAVFIIWDKIFGTFEPERQSEKPVYGIINQEMTFNQIYLQVFFYMYIFKIISKYVLK
;
A
#
# COMPACT_ATOMS: atom_id res chain seq x y z
N PHE A 1 0.31 -13.81 -6.16
CA PHE A 1 -0.73 -14.62 -5.48
C PHE A 1 -0.25 -15.42 -4.26
N GLY A 2 1.06 -15.61 -3.98
CA GLY A 2 1.50 -16.43 -2.84
C GLY A 2 1.73 -15.70 -1.50
N GLY A 3 2.18 -14.43 -1.53
CA GLY A 3 2.64 -13.73 -0.32
C GLY A 3 1.56 -13.49 0.74
N ARG A 4 0.37 -13.02 0.32
CA ARG A 4 -0.74 -12.72 1.24
C ARG A 4 -1.28 -13.96 1.96
N THR A 5 -1.41 -15.07 1.24
CA THR A 5 -1.86 -16.35 1.82
C THR A 5 -0.88 -16.83 2.88
N ILE A 6 0.43 -16.78 2.61
CA ILE A 6 1.47 -17.12 3.58
C ILE A 6 1.41 -16.20 4.80
N ALA A 7 1.23 -14.89 4.58
CA ALA A 7 1.12 -13.92 5.67
C ALA A 7 -0.06 -14.22 6.60
N ILE A 8 -1.23 -14.58 6.06
CA ILE A 8 -2.42 -14.93 6.86
C ILE A 8 -2.19 -16.19 7.68
N PHE A 9 -1.59 -17.24 7.11
CA PHE A 9 -1.29 -18.45 7.87
C PHE A 9 -0.24 -18.21 8.95
N LEU A 10 0.79 -17.40 8.65
CA LEU A 10 1.79 -17.01 9.64
C LEU A 10 1.16 -16.16 10.76
N TYR A 11 0.26 -15.23 10.40
CA TYR A 11 -0.50 -14.44 11.35
C TYR A 11 -1.28 -15.34 12.32
N ASP A 12 -2.07 -16.29 11.79
CA ASP A 12 -2.85 -17.21 12.60
C ASP A 12 -1.97 -18.10 13.49
N TYR A 13 -0.85 -18.59 12.95
CA TYR A 13 0.13 -19.34 13.71
C TYR A 13 0.69 -18.53 14.89
N ILE A 14 1.06 -17.26 14.65
CA ILE A 14 1.56 -16.38 15.72
C ILE A 14 0.48 -16.10 16.76
N TRP A 15 -0.74 -15.81 16.34
CA TRP A 15 -1.84 -15.56 17.27
C TRP A 15 -2.09 -16.76 18.19
N ASN A 16 -2.10 -17.97 17.63
CA ASN A 16 -2.40 -19.18 18.39
C ASN A 16 -1.27 -19.60 19.34
N ASN A 17 -0.01 -19.28 19.02
CA ASN A 17 1.16 -19.77 19.78
C ASN A 17 1.89 -18.68 20.60
N PHE A 18 1.83 -17.42 20.18
CA PHE A 18 2.69 -16.34 20.68
C PHE A 18 1.95 -15.03 20.99
N ARG A 19 0.61 -14.98 20.95
CA ARG A 19 -0.14 -13.77 21.32
C ARG A 19 0.26 -13.27 22.70
N LEU A 20 0.44 -11.96 22.84
CA LEU A 20 0.79 -11.31 24.10
C LEU A 20 -0.46 -10.89 24.88
N ILE A 21 -1.55 -10.59 24.18
CA ILE A 21 -2.80 -10.15 24.79
C ILE A 21 -3.96 -10.95 24.18
N GLU A 22 -4.82 -11.49 25.03
CA GLU A 22 -6.04 -12.17 24.62
C GLU A 22 -7.21 -11.17 24.54
N ASN A 23 -7.30 -10.50 23.39
CA ASN A 23 -8.43 -9.63 23.09
C ASN A 23 -9.64 -10.42 22.55
N SER A 24 -10.85 -9.99 22.90
CA SER A 24 -12.09 -10.65 22.49
C SER A 24 -12.71 -10.01 21.25
N TRP A 25 -13.31 -10.85 20.40
CA TRP A 25 -14.22 -10.44 19.30
C TRP A 25 -15.37 -9.55 19.77
N ASN A 26 -15.91 -9.83 20.96
CA ASN A 26 -17.10 -9.13 21.47
C ASN A 26 -16.75 -7.78 22.13
N SER A 27 -15.48 -7.40 22.20
CA SER A 27 -15.04 -6.15 22.85
C SER A 27 -14.98 -5.01 21.84
N PRO A 28 -15.82 -3.96 21.94
CA PRO A 28 -15.77 -2.81 21.04
C PRO A 28 -14.41 -2.09 21.08
N LEU A 29 -13.72 -2.12 22.22
CA LEU A 29 -12.39 -1.54 22.35
C LEU A 29 -11.35 -2.27 21.49
N THR A 30 -11.46 -3.60 21.34
CA THR A 30 -10.58 -4.35 20.43
C THR A 30 -10.77 -3.90 18.99
N TRP A 31 -12.01 -3.66 18.57
CA TRP A 31 -12.33 -3.18 17.22
C TRP A 31 -11.79 -1.77 16.98
N ILE A 32 -12.02 -0.85 17.92
CA ILE A 32 -11.51 0.51 17.83
C ILE A 32 -9.98 0.50 17.81
N PHE A 33 -9.34 -0.28 18.68
CA PHE A 33 -7.89 -0.42 18.69
C PHE A 33 -7.38 -0.98 17.36
N CYS A 34 -8.00 -2.05 16.84
CA CYS A 34 -7.65 -2.63 15.55
C CYS A 34 -7.78 -1.63 14.40
N LEU A 35 -8.84 -0.81 14.39
CA LEU A 35 -9.07 0.18 13.33
C LEU A 35 -7.90 1.16 13.21
N PHE A 36 -7.44 1.73 14.33
CA PHE A 36 -6.32 2.68 14.31
C PHE A 36 -4.98 1.97 14.17
N PHE A 37 -4.79 0.82 14.81
CA PHE A 37 -3.52 0.11 14.79
C PHE A 37 -3.23 -0.49 13.41
N GLN A 38 -4.23 -1.09 12.76
CA GLN A 38 -4.08 -1.61 11.41
C GLN A 38 -3.77 -0.50 10.40
N ASP A 39 -4.49 0.63 10.46
CA ASP A 39 -4.25 1.76 9.58
C ASP A 39 -2.86 2.38 9.78
N PHE A 40 -2.40 2.47 11.03
CA PHE A 40 -1.05 2.93 11.36
C PHE A 40 0.04 1.96 10.86
N MET A 41 -0.14 0.66 11.08
CA MET A 41 0.81 -0.36 10.62
C MET A 41 0.88 -0.41 9.09
N TYR A 42 -0.25 -0.20 8.41
CA TYR A 42 -0.28 0.00 6.97
C TYR A 42 0.54 1.23 6.55
N TYR A 43 0.32 2.39 7.19
CA TYR A 43 1.08 3.61 6.91
C TYR A 43 2.59 3.39 7.00
N LEU A 44 3.06 2.77 8.10
CA LEU A 44 4.48 2.49 8.30
C LEU A 44 5.04 1.56 7.21
N GLY A 45 4.32 0.49 6.89
CA GLY A 45 4.75 -0.45 5.86
C GLY A 45 4.75 0.16 4.47
N HIS A 46 3.71 0.93 4.14
CA HIS A 46 3.57 1.59 2.86
C HIS A 46 4.72 2.59 2.62
N ARG A 47 5.02 3.42 3.63
CA ARG A 47 6.16 4.34 3.59
C ARG A 47 7.49 3.60 3.47
N ALA A 48 7.71 2.56 4.27
CA ALA A 48 8.97 1.80 4.22
C ALA A 48 9.20 1.16 2.84
N ILE A 49 8.14 0.67 2.18
CA ILE A 49 8.24 0.12 0.83
C ILE A 49 8.61 1.20 -0.19
N HIS A 50 8.07 2.41 -0.05
CA HIS A 50 8.45 3.54 -0.88
C HIS A 50 9.93 3.90 -0.71
N ASP A 51 10.38 4.07 0.53
CA ASP A 51 11.78 4.36 0.87
C ASP A 51 12.72 3.29 0.28
N ILE A 52 12.33 2.01 0.34
CA ILE A 52 13.11 0.90 -0.22
C ILE A 52 13.11 0.95 -1.76
N SER A 53 11.97 1.28 -2.39
CA SER A 53 11.81 1.29 -3.84
C SER A 53 12.69 2.33 -4.56
N GLU A 54 13.03 3.45 -3.90
CA GLU A 54 13.96 4.45 -4.44
C GLU A 54 15.35 3.86 -4.75
N TYR A 55 15.77 2.85 -3.99
CA TYR A 55 17.06 2.18 -4.19
C TYR A 55 17.03 1.10 -5.29
N PHE A 56 15.86 0.73 -5.82
CA PHE A 56 15.69 -0.32 -6.82
C PHE A 56 15.21 0.25 -8.17
N ASN A 57 16.15 0.56 -9.06
CA ASN A 57 15.88 1.10 -10.41
C ASN A 57 15.28 0.08 -11.40
N TYR A 58 14.21 0.52 -12.11
CA TYR A 58 13.54 0.04 -13.34
C TYR A 58 13.22 -1.45 -13.54
N THR A 59 13.94 -2.38 -12.90
CA THR A 59 13.67 -3.82 -12.92
C THR A 59 12.57 -4.28 -11.96
N THR A 60 12.00 -3.31 -11.25
CA THR A 60 11.19 -3.45 -10.03
C THR A 60 9.70 -3.29 -10.28
N ALA A 61 9.24 -2.72 -11.41
CA ALA A 61 7.83 -2.45 -11.65
C ALA A 61 6.94 -3.71 -11.62
N LEU A 62 7.49 -4.88 -11.98
CA LEU A 62 6.80 -6.18 -11.86
C LEU A 62 7.03 -6.90 -10.54
N ARG A 63 8.10 -6.56 -9.84
CA ARG A 63 8.33 -7.03 -8.48
C ARG A 63 7.58 -6.18 -7.46
N GLN A 64 7.07 -5.02 -7.85
CA GLN A 64 6.43 -4.06 -6.96
C GLN A 64 5.23 -4.69 -6.24
N ALA A 65 4.35 -5.41 -6.94
CA ALA A 65 3.22 -6.06 -6.28
C ALA A 65 3.64 -7.15 -5.28
N ALA A 66 4.63 -7.98 -5.60
CA ALA A 66 5.08 -9.06 -4.72
C ALA A 66 5.95 -8.56 -3.55
N ILE A 67 6.83 -7.58 -3.79
CA ILE A 67 7.66 -6.92 -2.78
C ILE A 67 6.78 -6.07 -1.86
N GLN A 68 5.80 -5.35 -2.41
CA GLN A 68 4.81 -4.61 -1.62
C GLN A 68 3.96 -5.56 -0.78
N ASP A 69 3.52 -6.69 -1.34
CA ASP A 69 2.79 -7.72 -0.58
C ASP A 69 3.64 -8.31 0.56
N ILE A 70 4.93 -8.61 0.33
CA ILE A 70 5.83 -9.15 1.37
C ILE A 70 6.20 -8.07 2.40
N GLY A 71 6.48 -6.84 1.94
CA GLY A 71 6.83 -5.72 2.79
C GLY A 71 5.68 -5.38 3.74
N LEU A 72 4.44 -5.31 3.23
CA LEU A 72 3.25 -5.11 4.07
C LEU A 72 2.96 -6.32 4.96
N ALA A 73 3.25 -7.55 4.53
CA ALA A 73 3.02 -8.75 5.34
C ALA A 73 3.78 -8.73 6.67
N ILE A 74 4.98 -8.14 6.72
CA ILE A 74 5.71 -7.99 7.99
C ILE A 74 4.91 -7.13 8.97
N TYR A 75 4.33 -6.02 8.51
CA TYR A 75 3.53 -5.11 9.34
C TYR A 75 2.18 -5.71 9.72
N ASP A 76 1.60 -6.56 8.87
CA ASP A 76 0.43 -7.36 9.23
C ASP A 76 0.73 -8.33 10.36
N VAL A 77 1.78 -9.14 10.19
CA VAL A 77 2.14 -10.22 11.11
C VAL A 77 2.49 -9.68 12.51
N LEU A 78 3.04 -8.47 12.62
CA LEU A 78 3.27 -7.81 13.91
C LEU A 78 1.99 -7.52 14.70
N GLN A 79 0.83 -7.42 14.04
CA GLN A 79 -0.45 -7.21 14.72
C GLN A 79 -0.98 -8.50 15.35
N ALA A 80 -0.51 -9.68 14.92
CA ALA A 80 -0.90 -10.99 15.43
C ALA A 80 -0.53 -11.23 16.89
N PHE A 81 0.30 -10.38 17.49
CA PHE A 81 0.58 -10.43 18.92
C PHE A 81 -0.55 -9.83 19.77
N PHE A 82 -1.46 -9.05 19.18
CA PHE A 82 -2.43 -8.24 19.89
C PHE A 82 -3.87 -8.36 19.37
N ILE A 83 -4.07 -8.65 18.09
CA ILE A 83 -5.38 -8.61 17.43
C ILE A 83 -5.82 -10.01 16.97
N PRO A 84 -7.03 -10.47 17.32
CA PRO A 84 -7.60 -11.71 16.81
C PRO A 84 -7.66 -11.74 15.27
N PRO A 85 -7.33 -12.87 14.61
CA PRO A 85 -7.24 -12.95 13.16
C PRO A 85 -8.50 -12.47 12.43
N SER A 86 -9.68 -12.80 12.97
CA SER A 86 -10.94 -12.38 12.37
C SER A 86 -11.14 -10.85 12.38
N ILE A 87 -10.80 -10.17 13.47
CA ILE A 87 -10.95 -8.70 13.58
C ILE A 87 -9.93 -8.02 12.66
N PHE A 88 -8.69 -8.53 12.64
CA PHE A 88 -7.64 -8.05 11.75
C PHE A 88 -8.06 -8.15 10.29
N LEU A 89 -8.58 -9.30 9.85
CA LEU A 89 -9.01 -9.50 8.46
C LEU A 89 -10.11 -8.51 8.07
N VAL A 90 -11.10 -8.27 8.95
CA VAL A 90 -12.17 -7.30 8.67
C VAL A 90 -11.60 -5.90 8.45
N HIS A 91 -10.72 -5.41 9.32
CA HIS A 91 -10.16 -4.07 9.21
C HIS A 91 -9.19 -3.94 8.03
N ARG A 92 -8.37 -4.97 7.79
CA ARG A 92 -7.47 -5.01 6.64
C ARG A 92 -8.24 -4.91 5.32
N TYR A 93 -9.27 -5.73 5.13
CA TYR A 93 -10.08 -5.67 3.91
C TYR A 93 -10.92 -4.40 3.83
N PHE A 94 -11.42 -3.88 4.95
CA PHE A 94 -12.05 -2.57 4.99
C PHE A 94 -11.09 -1.48 4.47
N SER A 95 -9.84 -1.47 4.94
CA SER A 95 -8.81 -0.54 4.50
C SER A 95 -8.51 -0.68 3.01
N GLU A 96 -8.37 -1.92 2.49
CA GLU A 96 -8.15 -2.18 1.07
C GLU A 96 -9.33 -1.69 0.20
N ILE A 97 -10.56 -1.97 0.60
CA ILE A 97 -11.77 -1.52 -0.10
C ILE A 97 -11.86 0.00 -0.07
N TYR A 98 -11.61 0.62 1.09
CA TYR A 98 -11.63 2.07 1.23
C TYR A 98 -10.64 2.72 0.26
N GLN A 99 -9.38 2.26 0.26
CA GLN A 99 -8.35 2.76 -0.63
C GLN A 99 -8.71 2.58 -2.11
N PHE A 100 -9.31 1.44 -2.47
CA PHE A 100 -9.82 1.23 -3.82
C PHE A 100 -10.78 2.35 -4.25
N THR A 101 -11.70 2.77 -3.37
CA THR A 101 -12.63 3.87 -3.68
C THR A 101 -11.97 5.24 -3.85
N LEU A 102 -10.73 5.42 -3.36
CA LEU A 102 -9.97 6.67 -3.53
C LEU A 102 -9.38 6.82 -4.93
N HIS A 103 -9.32 5.75 -5.73
CA HIS A 103 -8.75 5.76 -7.08
C HIS A 103 -9.72 6.35 -8.10
N THR A 104 -10.03 7.64 -7.96
CA THR A 104 -10.95 8.36 -8.83
C THR A 104 -10.57 9.83 -8.99
N THR A 105 -10.91 10.41 -10.14
CA THR A 105 -10.82 11.84 -10.40
C THR A 105 -12.18 12.54 -10.34
N LEU A 106 -13.26 11.80 -10.03
CA LEU A 106 -14.63 12.32 -10.05
C LEU A 106 -14.92 13.27 -8.88
N PHE A 107 -14.23 13.07 -7.76
CA PHE A 107 -14.39 13.85 -6.54
C PHE A 107 -13.02 14.28 -6.04
N ASP A 108 -12.94 15.46 -5.42
CA ASP A 108 -11.68 15.99 -4.91
C ASP A 108 -11.49 15.63 -3.43
N ASN A 109 -11.78 16.58 -2.55
CA ASN A 109 -11.78 16.37 -1.12
C ASN A 109 -13.22 16.14 -0.63
N TYR A 110 -13.36 15.48 0.52
CA TYR A 110 -14.63 15.28 1.20
C TYR A 110 -15.02 16.48 2.08
N GLY A 111 -14.62 17.70 1.71
CA GLY A 111 -14.73 18.90 2.53
C GLY A 111 -14.01 18.74 3.87
N LYS A 112 -14.72 19.05 4.97
CA LYS A 112 -14.17 18.93 6.34
C LYS A 112 -13.77 17.50 6.70
N LEU A 113 -14.35 16.47 6.08
CA LEU A 113 -13.96 15.09 6.34
C LEU A 113 -12.53 14.80 5.88
N GLY A 114 -12.02 15.52 4.86
CA GLY A 114 -10.62 15.42 4.43
C GLY A 114 -9.60 15.93 5.47
N ILE A 115 -10.06 16.48 6.59
CA ILE A 115 -9.16 16.80 7.71
C ILE A 115 -8.69 15.51 8.40
N ILE A 116 -9.57 14.49 8.45
CA ILE A 116 -9.38 13.24 9.19
C ILE A 116 -9.19 12.06 8.24
N LEU A 117 -9.98 12.00 7.17
CA LEU A 117 -9.99 10.92 6.20
C LEU A 117 -9.02 11.19 5.06
N ASN A 118 -8.44 10.11 4.55
CA ASN A 118 -7.81 10.12 3.24
C ASN A 118 -8.89 10.38 2.17
N THR A 119 -8.52 11.06 1.09
CA THR A 119 -9.48 11.48 0.06
C THR A 119 -8.91 11.16 -1.33
N PRO A 120 -9.75 11.10 -2.38
CA PRO A 120 -9.26 10.91 -3.73
C PRO A 120 -8.22 11.97 -4.12
N SER A 121 -8.41 13.23 -3.71
CA SER A 121 -7.43 14.29 -3.93
C SER A 121 -6.07 14.02 -3.27
N HIS A 122 -6.05 13.59 -2.01
CA HIS A 122 -4.80 13.21 -1.34
C HIS A 122 -4.13 12.01 -2.03
N HIS A 123 -4.93 11.01 -2.43
CA HIS A 123 -4.47 9.79 -3.07
C HIS A 123 -3.93 10.03 -4.50
N ARG A 124 -4.46 11.03 -5.21
CA ARG A 124 -3.89 11.48 -6.49
C ARG A 124 -2.52 12.10 -6.34
N VAL A 125 -2.30 12.87 -5.27
CA VAL A 125 -0.96 13.38 -4.94
C VAL A 125 -0.01 12.21 -4.69
N HIS A 126 -0.42 11.22 -3.89
CA HIS A 126 0.39 10.02 -3.64
C HIS A 126 0.84 9.30 -4.93
N HIS A 127 -0.06 9.16 -5.90
CA HIS A 127 0.24 8.53 -7.19
C HIS A 127 0.84 9.48 -8.25
N GLY A 128 0.94 10.77 -7.95
CA GLY A 128 1.47 11.76 -8.87
C GLY A 128 2.98 11.63 -9.00
N ARG A 129 3.50 11.85 -10.21
CA ARG A 129 4.96 11.89 -10.46
C ARG A 129 5.53 13.30 -10.50
N ASN A 130 4.69 14.33 -10.27
CA ASN A 130 5.15 15.71 -10.17
C ASN A 130 6.14 15.83 -9.01
N PRO A 131 7.12 16.75 -9.05
CA PRO A 131 8.10 16.89 -7.97
C PRO A 131 7.48 17.08 -6.57
N TYR A 132 6.33 17.76 -6.47
CA TYR A 132 5.66 17.97 -5.18
C TYR A 132 4.90 16.73 -4.67
N CYS A 133 4.60 15.77 -5.55
CA CYS A 133 3.87 14.55 -5.25
C CYS A 133 4.79 13.43 -4.73
N ILE A 134 6.10 13.54 -4.96
CA ILE A 134 7.05 12.48 -4.61
C ILE A 134 7.09 12.30 -3.09
N ASP A 135 6.90 11.06 -2.66
CA ASP A 135 6.97 10.65 -1.26
C ASP A 135 6.00 11.38 -0.33
N ARG A 136 4.75 11.45 -0.78
CA ARG A 136 3.65 12.08 -0.04
C ARG A 136 2.45 11.14 0.13
N ASN A 137 1.68 11.40 1.17
CA ASN A 137 0.34 10.86 1.41
C ASN A 137 0.26 9.32 1.41
N TYR A 138 0.95 8.65 2.32
CA TYR A 138 1.00 7.18 2.40
C TYR A 138 -0.19 6.55 3.14
N ALA A 139 -1.00 7.32 3.86
CA ALA A 139 -2.08 6.78 4.68
C ALA A 139 -3.14 6.02 3.86
N ALA A 140 -3.77 5.02 4.48
CA ALA A 140 -4.89 4.32 3.87
C ALA A 140 -6.22 5.04 4.15
N VAL A 141 -6.70 4.97 5.39
CA VAL A 141 -8.01 5.51 5.80
C VAL A 141 -7.86 6.85 6.47
N PHE A 142 -6.95 7.01 7.43
CA PHE A 142 -6.82 8.25 8.20
C PHE A 142 -5.60 9.06 7.76
N ILE A 143 -5.83 10.25 7.21
CA ILE A 143 -4.76 11.16 6.76
C ILE A 143 -3.92 11.73 7.91
N ILE A 144 -4.32 11.47 9.16
CA ILE A 144 -3.64 11.97 10.36
C ILE A 144 -2.19 11.49 10.44
N TRP A 145 -1.89 10.27 9.98
CA TRP A 145 -0.52 9.75 10.01
C TRP A 145 0.41 10.59 9.15
N ASP A 146 0.00 10.92 7.92
CA ASP A 146 0.77 11.81 7.05
C ASP A 146 1.01 13.19 7.67
N LYS A 147 0.03 13.71 8.40
CA LYS A 147 0.16 15.00 9.10
C LYS A 147 1.12 14.92 10.29
N ILE A 148 1.05 13.85 11.09
CA ILE A 148 1.91 13.63 12.24
C ILE A 148 3.38 13.45 11.80
N PHE A 149 3.60 12.67 10.74
CA PHE A 149 4.94 12.31 10.27
C PHE A 149 5.48 13.22 9.15
N GLY A 150 4.76 14.30 8.82
CA GLY A 150 5.21 15.33 7.89
C GLY A 150 5.25 14.91 6.42
N THR A 151 4.50 13.87 6.03
CA THR A 151 4.40 13.37 4.65
C THR A 151 3.14 13.85 3.93
N PHE A 152 2.31 14.68 4.59
CA PHE A 152 1.10 15.24 4.00
C PHE A 152 1.40 16.34 2.97
N GLU A 153 0.77 16.25 1.81
CA GLU A 153 0.77 17.30 0.79
C GLU A 153 -0.63 17.39 0.13
N PRO A 154 -1.28 18.57 0.12
CA PRO A 154 -2.55 18.76 -0.55
C PRO A 154 -2.37 18.84 -2.08
N GLU A 155 -3.40 18.45 -2.83
CA GLU A 155 -3.39 18.61 -4.28
C GLU A 155 -3.41 20.09 -4.67
N ARG A 156 -2.52 20.47 -5.59
CA ARG A 156 -2.37 21.86 -6.06
C ARG A 156 -3.24 22.09 -7.28
N GLN A 157 -4.11 23.08 -7.23
CA GLN A 157 -4.94 23.44 -8.39
C GLN A 157 -4.12 24.04 -9.54
N SER A 158 -3.00 24.70 -9.21
CA SER A 158 -2.09 25.28 -10.19
C SER A 158 -1.25 24.26 -10.94
N GLU A 159 -1.08 23.05 -10.38
CA GLU A 159 -0.25 22.00 -10.96
C GLU A 159 -0.90 20.64 -10.67
N LYS A 160 -1.71 20.14 -11.60
CA LYS A 160 -2.42 18.88 -11.42
C LYS A 160 -1.46 17.67 -11.46
N PRO A 161 -1.72 16.61 -10.67
CA PRO A 161 -0.95 15.37 -10.72
C PRO A 161 -0.94 14.74 -12.12
N VAL A 162 0.25 14.34 -12.55
CA VAL A 162 0.50 13.56 -13.77
C VAL A 162 0.87 12.14 -13.36
N TYR A 163 0.26 11.14 -14.00
CA TYR A 163 0.45 9.72 -13.67
C TYR A 163 1.34 9.00 -14.68
N GLY A 164 1.78 7.79 -14.30
CA GLY A 164 2.40 6.82 -15.20
C GLY A 164 3.93 6.92 -15.31
N ILE A 165 4.52 5.88 -15.89
CA ILE A 165 5.95 5.78 -16.18
C ILE A 165 6.25 6.29 -17.60
N ILE A 166 7.50 6.66 -17.89
CA ILE A 166 7.93 7.26 -19.17
C ILE A 166 7.56 6.37 -20.37
N ASN A 167 7.63 5.04 -20.21
CA ASN A 167 7.27 4.06 -21.24
C ASN A 167 6.06 3.24 -20.77
N GLN A 168 4.88 3.58 -21.27
CA GLN A 168 3.63 2.93 -20.89
C GLN A 168 3.22 1.94 -21.99
N GLU A 169 3.15 0.66 -21.66
CA GLU A 169 2.63 -0.36 -22.57
C GLU A 169 1.12 -0.15 -22.75
N MET A 170 0.69 0.16 -23.97
CA MET A 170 -0.71 0.46 -24.30
C MET A 170 -1.53 -0.83 -24.49
N THR A 171 -1.62 -1.65 -23.44
CA THR A 171 -2.32 -2.94 -23.48
C THR A 171 -3.03 -3.23 -22.17
N PHE A 172 -4.22 -3.83 -22.27
CA PHE A 172 -5.01 -4.32 -21.14
C PHE A 172 -4.82 -5.82 -20.87
N ASN A 173 -3.85 -6.45 -21.54
CA ASN A 173 -3.54 -7.86 -21.29
C ASN A 173 -2.69 -7.98 -20.03
N GLN A 174 -3.33 -8.36 -18.92
CA GLN A 174 -2.69 -8.47 -17.61
C GLN A 174 -1.57 -9.52 -17.59
N ILE A 175 -1.71 -10.62 -18.34
CA ILE A 175 -0.64 -11.63 -18.42
C ILE A 175 0.57 -11.06 -19.15
N TYR A 176 0.36 -10.36 -20.28
CA TYR A 176 1.43 -9.69 -21.00
C TYR A 176 2.10 -8.65 -20.11
N LEU A 177 1.34 -7.78 -19.45
CA LEU A 177 1.91 -6.76 -18.55
C LEU A 177 2.79 -7.41 -17.49
N GLN A 178 2.39 -8.56 -16.93
CA GLN A 178 3.16 -9.32 -15.94
C GLN A 178 4.44 -10.01 -16.47
N VAL A 179 4.60 -10.15 -17.79
CA VAL A 179 5.69 -10.97 -18.38
C VAL A 179 6.58 -10.16 -19.35
N PHE A 180 6.07 -9.11 -20.00
CA PHE A 180 6.74 -8.41 -21.10
C PHE A 180 8.13 -7.89 -20.71
N PHE A 181 8.25 -7.40 -19.47
CA PHE A 181 9.49 -6.84 -18.99
C PHE A 181 10.56 -7.92 -18.76
N TYR A 182 10.17 -9.13 -18.33
CA TYR A 182 11.09 -10.27 -18.25
C TYR A 182 11.58 -10.68 -19.64
N MET A 183 10.68 -10.67 -20.64
CA MET A 183 11.06 -10.91 -22.03
C MET A 183 12.03 -9.84 -22.56
N TYR A 184 11.79 -8.58 -22.22
CA TYR A 184 12.66 -7.46 -22.59
C TYR A 184 14.06 -7.59 -21.99
N ILE A 185 14.16 -7.85 -20.67
CA ILE A 185 15.44 -8.11 -20.01
C ILE A 185 16.15 -9.32 -20.62
N PHE A 186 15.43 -10.42 -20.82
CA PHE A 186 16.01 -11.63 -21.40
C PHE A 186 16.60 -11.35 -22.79
N LYS A 187 15.91 -10.56 -23.62
CA LYS A 187 16.38 -10.13 -24.94
C LYS A 187 17.62 -9.23 -24.88
N ILE A 188 17.72 -8.36 -23.86
CA ILE A 188 18.92 -7.56 -23.63
C ILE A 188 20.08 -8.46 -23.22
N ILE A 189 19.91 -9.29 -22.18
CA ILE A 189 20.97 -10.16 -21.65
C ILE A 189 21.49 -11.12 -22.73
N SER A 190 20.58 -11.77 -23.48
CA SER A 190 20.95 -12.67 -24.58
C SER A 190 21.79 -11.99 -25.66
N LYS A 191 21.61 -10.69 -25.91
CA LYS A 191 22.41 -9.92 -26.86
C LYS A 191 23.85 -9.66 -26.39
N TYR A 192 24.10 -9.68 -25.08
CA TYR A 192 25.41 -9.43 -24.47
C TYR A 192 26.13 -10.71 -24.02
N VAL A 193 25.41 -11.81 -23.77
CA VAL A 193 25.96 -13.08 -23.30
C VAL A 193 26.18 -14.10 -24.43
N LEU A 194 25.42 -14.00 -25.53
CA LEU A 194 25.55 -14.91 -26.69
C LEU A 194 26.39 -14.32 -27.84
N LYS A 195 27.25 -13.35 -27.51
CA LYS A 195 28.34 -12.86 -28.37
C LYS A 195 29.66 -13.28 -27.77
#